data_AF-G2J832-F1
#
_entry.id   AF-G2J832-F1
#
_cell.length_a   1.000
_cell.length_b   1.000
_cell.length_c   1.000
_cell.angle_alpha   90.00
_cell.angle_beta   90.00
_cell.angle_gamma   90.00
#
_symmetry.space_group_name_H-M   'P 1'
#
loop_
_entity.id
_entity.type
_entity.pdbx_description
1 polymer ?
#
loop_
_entity_poly.entity_id
_entity_poly.type
_entity_poly.pdbx_seq_one_letter_code
_entity_poly.pdbx_strand_id
1 'polypeptide(L)'
;MKKHRVALLSVRILFGIGTSWALNAQAGFVNQANLPPASIRSPTADGQQKDLQSESARPAHVALREGKGHNVTLSDMLSAVVPHDFHAELRGVHPKQILSWQGGKPWDVVLHSALAATPSAHRIETDIDWARKRLVLRESTQAAESAGDTPRAMHWTVRAQDLTLRRTLMRWAAQAGWQVSWDIRVDYPVQLEGAFSGSFTDAVEQFANALRHSDYPLLVCLYEANQVVRVLHYGDRKQCDA
;
A
#
# COMPACT_ATOMS: atom_id res chain seq x y z
N MET A 1 54.29 -7.52 -8.75
CA MET A 1 54.76 -6.58 -9.81
C MET A 1 54.30 -7.08 -11.17
N LYS A 2 53.29 -6.44 -11.81
CA LYS A 2 52.90 -6.74 -13.20
C LYS A 2 52.18 -5.53 -13.84
N LYS A 3 53.00 -4.79 -14.60
CA LYS A 3 52.81 -3.90 -15.77
C LYS A 3 51.43 -3.30 -16.08
N HIS A 4 51.41 -1.96 -16.08
CA HIS A 4 50.41 -1.06 -16.66
C HIS A 4 50.42 -1.09 -18.20
N ARG A 5 49.26 -0.81 -18.83
CA ARG A 5 49.18 -0.27 -20.19
C ARG A 5 48.17 0.88 -20.24
N VAL A 6 48.71 2.08 -20.45
CA VAL A 6 48.03 3.31 -20.84
C VAL A 6 47.96 3.35 -22.37
N ALA A 7 46.84 3.77 -22.94
CA ALA A 7 46.76 4.19 -24.33
C ALA A 7 46.04 5.55 -24.39
N LEU A 8 46.84 6.61 -24.52
CA LEU A 8 46.41 7.89 -25.09
C LEU A 8 46.21 7.69 -26.60
N LEU A 9 45.16 8.27 -27.17
CA LEU A 9 45.30 8.91 -28.47
C LEU A 9 44.55 10.24 -28.46
N SER A 10 45.31 11.29 -28.67
CA SER A 10 44.86 12.66 -28.86
C SER A 10 44.56 12.87 -30.34
N VAL A 11 43.45 13.54 -30.67
CA VAL A 11 43.35 14.36 -31.88
C VAL A 11 42.70 15.68 -31.49
N ARG A 12 43.34 16.76 -31.90
CA ARG A 12 43.09 18.14 -31.47
C ARG A 12 43.11 19.04 -32.72
N ILE A 13 42.14 19.98 -32.77
CA ILE A 13 42.20 21.33 -33.38
C ILE A 13 41.95 21.35 -34.92
N LEU A 14 41.17 22.24 -35.57
CA LEU A 14 40.86 23.69 -35.46
C LEU A 14 39.37 24.00 -35.71
N PHE A 15 38.71 24.89 -34.94
CA PHE A 15 38.62 26.36 -35.09
C PHE A 15 37.90 26.84 -36.37
N GLY A 16 36.64 27.22 -36.20
CA GLY A 16 35.87 28.08 -37.10
C GLY A 16 35.08 29.08 -36.25
N ILE A 17 35.32 30.37 -36.49
CA ILE A 17 34.89 31.52 -35.69
C ILE A 17 33.52 32.00 -36.18
N GLY A 18 32.69 32.48 -35.24
CA GLY A 18 31.71 33.55 -35.46
C GLY A 18 30.36 33.10 -35.99
N THR A 19 29.28 33.36 -35.26
CA THR A 19 28.54 34.63 -35.22
C THR A 19 27.26 34.43 -34.42
N SER A 20 27.12 35.23 -33.36
CA SER A 20 25.96 36.07 -33.08
C SER A 20 24.50 35.55 -33.15
N TRP A 21 23.85 35.61 -31.97
CA TRP A 21 22.47 36.02 -31.65
C TRP A 21 21.29 35.37 -32.41
N ALA A 22 20.42 34.67 -31.68
CA ALA A 22 19.06 35.13 -31.33
C ALA A 22 18.20 33.98 -30.76
N LEU A 23 17.54 34.24 -29.63
CA LEU A 23 16.29 33.55 -29.30
C LEU A 23 15.26 33.94 -30.36
N ASN A 24 14.56 32.95 -30.91
CA ASN A 24 13.13 33.04 -31.19
C ASN A 24 12.58 31.64 -31.48
N ALA A 25 11.89 31.08 -30.50
CA ALA A 25 10.93 30.00 -30.73
C ALA A 25 9.58 30.67 -30.93
N GLN A 26 9.02 30.60 -32.15
CA GLN A 26 7.60 30.83 -32.36
C GLN A 26 7.09 30.17 -33.64
N ALA A 27 5.98 29.47 -33.42
CA ALA A 27 4.81 29.25 -34.26
C ALA A 27 4.95 28.51 -35.60
N GLY A 28 4.12 27.48 -35.75
CA GLY A 28 3.83 26.86 -37.04
C GLY A 28 3.07 25.54 -36.95
N PHE A 29 1.90 25.52 -36.31
CA PHE A 29 0.92 24.45 -36.53
C PHE A 29 0.21 24.73 -37.86
N VAL A 30 0.30 23.80 -38.80
CA VAL A 30 -0.53 23.77 -40.00
C VAL A 30 -1.58 22.68 -39.79
N ASN A 31 -2.85 23.03 -39.84
CA ASN A 31 -3.83 22.27 -40.63
C ASN A 31 -5.10 23.09 -40.83
N GLN A 32 -5.28 23.47 -42.10
CA GLN A 32 -6.47 24.08 -42.67
C GLN A 32 -7.54 23.00 -42.84
N ALA A 33 -8.69 23.16 -42.19
CA ALA A 33 -9.91 22.46 -42.58
C ALA A 33 -11.04 23.50 -42.71
N ASN A 34 -11.48 23.64 -43.95
CA ASN A 34 -12.57 24.48 -44.42
C ASN A 34 -13.91 23.96 -43.87
N LEU A 35 -14.66 24.78 -43.13
CA LEU A 35 -16.01 24.45 -42.65
C LEU A 35 -17.07 25.05 -43.62
N PRO A 36 -18.04 24.26 -44.11
CA PRO A 36 -19.31 24.81 -44.56
C PRO A 36 -20.29 24.98 -43.37
N PRO A 37 -21.20 25.96 -43.37
CA PRO A 37 -22.19 26.11 -42.31
C PRO A 37 -23.46 25.32 -42.66
N ALA A 38 -23.90 24.41 -41.79
CA ALA A 38 -25.24 23.85 -41.91
C ALA A 38 -25.85 23.44 -40.56
N SER A 39 -26.87 24.22 -40.19
CA SER A 39 -28.11 23.88 -39.50
C SER A 39 -28.11 22.93 -38.30
N ILE A 40 -28.49 23.56 -37.18
CA ILE A 40 -29.12 22.98 -35.99
C ILE A 40 -30.20 21.97 -36.39
N ARG A 41 -29.99 20.69 -36.05
CA ARG A 41 -31.06 19.73 -35.75
C ARG A 41 -30.58 18.85 -34.60
N SER A 42 -31.26 18.94 -33.46
CA SER A 42 -31.19 17.92 -32.43
C SER A 42 -31.80 16.62 -32.96
N PRO A 43 -31.22 15.47 -32.60
CA PRO A 43 -32.06 14.35 -32.16
C PRO A 43 -31.54 13.77 -30.84
N THR A 44 -32.44 13.82 -29.86
CA THR A 44 -32.90 12.70 -29.03
C THR A 44 -31.92 11.54 -28.78
N ALA A 45 -31.58 11.40 -27.49
CA ALA A 45 -31.30 10.17 -26.74
C ALA A 45 -30.73 8.96 -27.49
N ASP A 46 -29.47 8.66 -27.21
CA ASP A 46 -29.13 7.29 -26.81
C ASP A 46 -28.15 7.33 -25.63
N GLY A 47 -28.58 6.67 -24.56
CA GLY A 47 -27.99 6.77 -23.25
C GLY A 47 -26.78 5.85 -23.06
N GLN A 48 -25.78 6.42 -22.39
CA GLN A 48 -25.05 5.76 -21.30
C GLN A 48 -24.25 4.51 -21.65
N GLN A 49 -23.05 4.73 -22.19
CA GLN A 49 -21.88 4.02 -21.69
C GLN A 49 -21.00 5.03 -20.95
N LYS A 50 -21.49 5.48 -19.79
CA LYS A 50 -20.72 6.30 -18.85
C LYS A 50 -20.16 5.36 -17.80
N ASP A 51 -18.88 5.04 -17.95
CA ASP A 51 -17.91 4.91 -16.87
C ASP A 51 -18.54 4.74 -15.47
N LEU A 52 -18.89 3.51 -15.12
CA LEU A 52 -19.49 3.16 -13.81
C LEU A 52 -18.42 2.85 -12.77
N GLN A 53 -17.25 3.49 -12.88
CA GLN A 53 -16.18 3.41 -11.91
C GLN A 53 -15.80 4.82 -11.49
N SER A 54 -15.96 5.06 -10.18
CA SER A 54 -15.76 6.32 -9.47
C SER A 54 -16.92 7.32 -9.55
N GLU A 55 -17.46 7.66 -8.37
CA GLU A 55 -17.21 8.97 -7.78
C GLU A 55 -18.40 9.38 -6.89
N SER A 56 -18.46 8.81 -5.69
CA SER A 56 -18.73 9.67 -4.55
C SER A 56 -17.44 9.68 -3.76
N ALA A 57 -16.70 10.78 -3.85
CA ALA A 57 -15.44 10.91 -3.14
C ALA A 57 -15.70 10.67 -1.65
N ARG A 58 -14.92 9.78 -1.03
CA ARG A 58 -15.00 9.54 0.41
C ARG A 58 -14.84 10.88 1.13
N PRO A 59 -15.76 11.25 2.04
CA PRO A 59 -15.66 12.52 2.74
C PRO A 59 -14.38 12.57 3.58
N ALA A 60 -13.76 13.74 3.68
CA ALA A 60 -12.51 13.95 4.41
C ALA A 60 -12.61 13.55 5.90
N HIS A 61 -13.81 13.60 6.47
CA HIS A 61 -14.09 13.18 7.84
C HIS A 61 -15.16 12.08 7.82
N VAL A 62 -14.74 10.85 8.10
CA VAL A 62 -15.64 9.72 8.34
C VAL A 62 -15.61 9.41 9.83
N ALA A 63 -16.79 9.29 10.44
CA ALA A 63 -16.92 9.03 11.86
C ALA A 63 -16.16 7.75 12.27
N LEU A 64 -15.33 7.89 13.30
CA LEU A 64 -14.70 6.75 13.97
C LEU A 64 -15.77 5.94 14.68
N ARG A 65 -15.63 4.61 14.66
CA ARG A 65 -16.47 3.72 15.46
C ARG A 65 -15.61 3.12 16.57
N GLU A 66 -15.95 3.50 17.78
CA GLU A 66 -15.37 2.93 18.99
C GLU A 66 -16.18 1.68 19.37
N GLY A 67 -15.48 0.57 19.66
CA GLY A 67 -16.11 -0.72 19.98
C GLY A 67 -15.37 -1.91 19.37
N LYS A 68 -15.71 -3.13 19.80
CA LYS A 68 -15.16 -4.38 19.28
C LYS A 68 -16.26 -5.43 19.33
N GLY A 69 -16.41 -6.20 18.26
CA GLY A 69 -17.34 -7.34 18.21
C GLY A 69 -16.57 -8.62 17.94
N HIS A 70 -16.79 -9.65 18.75
CA HIS A 70 -16.33 -11.00 18.45
C HIS A 70 -17.54 -11.91 18.32
N ASN A 71 -17.52 -12.77 17.31
CA ASN A 71 -18.62 -13.73 17.08
C ASN A 71 -19.98 -13.03 16.92
N VAL A 72 -20.00 -11.90 16.22
CA VAL A 72 -21.19 -11.07 15.99
C VAL A 72 -21.75 -11.37 14.59
N THR A 73 -23.07 -11.30 14.42
CA THR A 73 -23.65 -11.50 13.07
C THR A 73 -23.36 -10.29 12.18
N LEU A 74 -23.30 -10.51 10.87
CA LEU A 74 -23.12 -9.44 9.89
C LEU A 74 -24.20 -8.36 10.02
N SER A 75 -25.45 -8.75 10.22
CA SER A 75 -26.56 -7.81 10.41
C SER A 75 -26.38 -6.92 11.65
N ASP A 76 -25.93 -7.51 12.76
CA ASP A 76 -25.71 -6.78 14.01
C ASP A 76 -24.50 -5.84 13.89
N MET A 77 -23.42 -6.31 13.25
CA MET A 77 -22.24 -5.48 12.98
C MET A 77 -22.56 -4.30 12.07
N LEU A 78 -23.31 -4.53 10.98
CA LEU A 78 -23.73 -3.45 10.08
C LEU A 78 -24.51 -2.38 10.85
N SER A 79 -25.45 -2.81 11.71
CA SER A 79 -26.24 -1.89 12.53
C SER A 79 -25.41 -1.11 13.55
N ALA A 80 -24.31 -1.67 14.04
CA ALA A 80 -23.42 -1.03 15.02
C ALA A 80 -22.37 -0.10 14.38
N VAL A 81 -21.88 -0.46 13.20
CA VAL A 81 -20.75 0.22 12.54
C VAL A 81 -21.23 1.24 11.52
N VAL A 82 -22.22 0.87 10.70
CA VAL A 82 -22.71 1.74 9.62
C VAL A 82 -23.55 2.87 10.23
N PRO A 83 -23.31 4.14 9.86
CA PRO A 83 -24.15 5.26 10.30
C PRO A 83 -25.63 5.04 9.97
N HIS A 84 -26.52 5.49 10.86
CA HIS A 84 -27.97 5.31 10.67
C HIS A 84 -28.55 6.03 9.45
N ASP A 85 -27.86 7.06 8.94
CA ASP A 85 -28.23 7.75 7.71
C ASP A 85 -27.91 6.93 6.45
N PHE A 86 -27.12 5.86 6.58
CA PHE A 86 -26.82 4.94 5.48
C PHE A 86 -27.82 3.78 5.40
N HIS A 87 -28.26 3.50 4.18
CA HIS A 87 -29.05 2.32 3.86
C HIS A 87 -28.13 1.18 3.39
N ALA A 88 -28.04 0.11 4.18
CA ALA A 88 -27.28 -1.09 3.84
C ALA A 88 -28.16 -2.10 3.07
N GLU A 89 -27.68 -2.57 1.93
CA GLU A 89 -28.34 -3.56 1.08
C GLU A 89 -27.42 -4.77 0.89
N LEU A 90 -27.89 -5.97 1.24
CA LEU A 90 -27.15 -7.22 1.07
C LEU A 90 -27.63 -7.94 -0.19
N ARG A 91 -26.73 -8.19 -1.13
CA ARG A 91 -26.98 -8.88 -2.40
C ARG A 91 -26.22 -10.20 -2.43
N GLY A 92 -26.92 -11.31 -2.21
CA GLY A 92 -26.32 -12.65 -2.13
C GLY A 92 -25.62 -12.95 -0.79
N VAL A 93 -25.38 -11.94 0.06
CA VAL A 93 -24.66 -12.12 1.33
C VAL A 93 -25.58 -12.63 2.45
N HIS A 94 -25.14 -13.64 3.19
CA HIS A 94 -25.90 -14.20 4.30
C HIS A 94 -25.87 -13.29 5.55
N PRO A 95 -27.03 -12.82 6.07
CA PRO A 95 -27.08 -11.84 7.16
C PRO A 95 -26.66 -12.39 8.53
N LYS A 96 -26.76 -13.71 8.74
CA LYS A 96 -26.38 -14.41 9.98
C LYS A 96 -24.93 -14.88 9.98
N GLN A 97 -24.14 -14.49 8.99
CA GLN A 97 -22.72 -14.81 8.93
C GLN A 97 -22.01 -14.23 10.14
N ILE A 98 -21.22 -15.07 10.81
CA ILE A 98 -20.48 -14.70 12.00
C ILE A 98 -19.16 -14.05 11.58
N LEU A 99 -18.83 -12.94 12.21
CA LEU A 99 -17.58 -12.23 12.00
C LEU A 99 -17.08 -11.55 13.28
N SER A 100 -15.84 -11.07 13.21
CA SER A 100 -15.24 -10.27 14.26
C SER A 100 -14.71 -8.97 13.67
N TRP A 101 -14.82 -7.89 14.41
CA TRP A 101 -14.37 -6.56 13.98
C TRP A 101 -13.73 -5.81 15.13
N GLN A 102 -12.79 -4.92 14.78
CA GLN A 102 -12.08 -4.06 15.72
C GLN A 102 -12.33 -2.60 15.34
N GLY A 103 -12.82 -1.80 16.28
CA GLY A 103 -13.04 -0.37 16.10
C GLY A 103 -11.74 0.44 16.20
N GLY A 104 -11.88 1.75 16.41
CA GLY A 104 -10.76 2.69 16.46
C GLY A 104 -10.29 3.18 15.08
N LYS A 105 -11.01 2.80 14.02
CA LYS A 105 -10.84 3.30 12.65
C LYS A 105 -12.16 3.87 12.13
N PRO A 106 -12.15 4.60 11.01
CA PRO A 106 -13.38 5.02 10.33
C PRO A 106 -14.27 3.81 9.99
N TRP A 107 -15.59 3.98 10.07
CA TRP A 107 -16.54 2.86 9.94
C TRP A 107 -16.39 2.07 8.62
N ASP A 108 -16.03 2.75 7.54
CA ASP A 108 -15.81 2.12 6.24
C ASP A 108 -14.60 1.20 6.29
N VAL A 109 -13.51 1.62 6.94
CA VAL A 109 -12.29 0.81 7.11
C VAL A 109 -12.57 -0.39 8.02
N VAL A 110 -13.34 -0.19 9.09
CA VAL A 110 -13.76 -1.26 10.00
C VAL A 110 -14.58 -2.31 9.25
N LEU A 111 -15.54 -1.88 8.42
CA LEU A 111 -16.35 -2.75 7.59
C LEU A 111 -15.51 -3.57 6.61
N HIS A 112 -14.63 -2.92 5.85
CA HIS A 112 -13.74 -3.60 4.91
C HIS A 112 -12.84 -4.63 5.60
N SER A 113 -12.26 -4.26 6.74
CA SER A 113 -11.35 -5.15 7.50
C SER A 113 -12.09 -6.36 8.07
N ALA A 114 -13.30 -6.16 8.59
CA ALA A 114 -14.09 -7.22 9.18
C ALA A 114 -14.56 -8.24 8.13
N LEU A 115 -14.99 -7.76 6.95
CA LEU A 115 -15.38 -8.61 5.83
C LEU A 115 -14.17 -9.37 5.26
N ALA A 116 -13.01 -8.72 5.13
CA ALA A 116 -11.78 -9.36 4.67
C ALA A 116 -11.24 -10.44 5.63
N ALA A 117 -11.41 -10.24 6.93
CA ALA A 117 -10.99 -11.19 7.95
C ALA A 117 -11.95 -12.39 8.12
N THR A 118 -13.09 -12.40 7.42
CA THR A 118 -14.09 -13.47 7.55
C THR A 118 -13.82 -14.61 6.57
N PRO A 119 -13.59 -15.85 7.04
CA PRO A 119 -13.46 -17.01 6.16
C PRO A 119 -14.78 -17.25 5.44
N SER A 120 -14.84 -16.89 4.16
CA SER A 120 -16.02 -17.03 3.31
C SER A 120 -15.61 -17.69 2.01
N ALA A 121 -16.47 -18.55 1.47
CA ALA A 121 -16.21 -19.25 0.20
C ALA A 121 -16.16 -18.28 -0.99
N HIS A 122 -16.81 -17.12 -0.85
CA HIS A 122 -16.88 -16.07 -1.86
C HIS A 122 -16.41 -14.74 -1.26
N ARG A 123 -15.87 -13.87 -2.11
CA ARG A 123 -15.42 -12.54 -1.69
C ARG A 123 -16.63 -11.62 -1.57
N ILE A 124 -16.78 -10.97 -0.42
CA ILE A 124 -17.77 -9.91 -0.25
C ILE A 124 -17.13 -8.58 -0.68
N GLU A 125 -17.69 -7.95 -1.70
CA GLU A 125 -17.32 -6.61 -2.14
C GLU A 125 -18.31 -5.59 -1.58
N THR A 126 -17.81 -4.39 -1.32
CA THR A 126 -18.56 -3.27 -0.75
C THR A 126 -18.54 -2.09 -1.70
N ASP A 127 -19.72 -1.57 -2.00
CA ASP A 127 -19.90 -0.34 -2.75
C ASP A 127 -20.52 0.71 -1.81
N ILE A 128 -19.80 1.81 -1.57
CA ILE A 128 -20.24 2.89 -0.69
C ILE A 128 -20.52 4.13 -1.55
N ASP A 129 -21.80 4.45 -1.68
CA ASP A 129 -22.28 5.69 -2.26
C ASP A 129 -22.51 6.71 -1.14
N TRP A 130 -21.53 7.59 -0.93
CA TRP A 130 -21.55 8.63 0.08
C TRP A 130 -22.60 9.71 -0.20
N ALA A 131 -22.89 9.97 -1.47
CA ALA A 131 -23.85 10.99 -1.90
C ALA A 131 -25.28 10.53 -1.66
N ARG A 132 -25.57 9.25 -1.93
CA ARG A 132 -26.90 8.63 -1.73
C ARG A 132 -27.04 7.94 -0.38
N LYS A 133 -25.99 7.97 0.45
CA LYS A 133 -25.94 7.29 1.75
C LYS A 133 -26.35 5.83 1.62
N ARG A 134 -25.73 5.12 0.68
CA ARG A 134 -26.07 3.73 0.38
C ARG A 134 -24.82 2.87 0.43
N LEU A 135 -24.93 1.75 1.12
CA LEU A 135 -23.90 0.73 1.22
C LEU A 135 -24.45 -0.55 0.60
N VAL A 136 -23.82 -1.07 -0.44
CA VAL A 136 -24.20 -2.35 -1.06
C VAL A 136 -23.11 -3.37 -0.79
N LEU A 137 -23.47 -4.47 -0.12
CA LEU A 137 -22.61 -5.63 0.05
C LEU A 137 -23.00 -6.65 -1.01
N ARG A 138 -22.09 -6.99 -1.92
CA ARG A 138 -22.32 -7.99 -2.97
C ARG A 138 -21.40 -9.19 -2.78
N GLU A 139 -21.96 -10.38 -2.85
CA GLU A 139 -21.16 -11.60 -2.94
C GLU A 139 -20.66 -11.75 -4.38
N SER A 140 -19.35 -11.64 -4.58
CA SER A 140 -18.70 -11.91 -5.86
C SER A 140 -18.27 -13.37 -5.89
N THR A 141 -18.86 -14.15 -6.81
CA THR A 141 -18.45 -15.53 -7.13
C THR A 141 -17.16 -15.59 -7.95
N GLN A 142 -16.56 -14.43 -8.25
CA GLN A 142 -15.25 -14.37 -8.87
C GLN A 142 -14.23 -14.92 -7.87
N ALA A 143 -13.80 -16.16 -8.13
CA ALA A 143 -12.69 -16.80 -7.45
C ALA A 143 -11.52 -15.82 -7.35
N ALA A 144 -10.81 -15.88 -6.23
CA ALA A 144 -9.67 -15.04 -5.89
C ALA A 144 -8.45 -15.21 -6.82
N GLU A 145 -8.63 -15.03 -8.13
CA GLU A 145 -7.61 -15.13 -9.19
C GLU A 145 -7.31 -13.74 -9.81
N SER A 146 -7.65 -12.66 -9.09
CA SER A 146 -7.19 -11.29 -9.37
C SER A 146 -7.07 -10.47 -8.08
N ALA A 147 -6.59 -11.11 -7.01
CA ALA A 147 -6.02 -10.41 -5.86
C ALA A 147 -4.55 -10.06 -6.17
N GLY A 148 -4.35 -9.17 -7.13
CA GLY A 148 -3.04 -8.56 -7.41
C GLY A 148 -2.68 -7.41 -6.45
N ASP A 149 -3.53 -7.12 -5.45
CA ASP A 149 -3.27 -6.05 -4.47
C ASP A 149 -3.94 -6.30 -3.10
N THR A 150 -4.04 -7.57 -2.70
CA THR A 150 -3.90 -7.88 -1.29
C THR A 150 -2.41 -8.09 -1.09
N PRO A 151 -1.73 -7.47 -0.11
CA PRO A 151 -0.35 -7.82 0.16
C PRO A 151 -0.33 -9.32 0.36
N ARG A 152 0.18 -10.06 -0.62
CA ARG A 152 0.37 -11.51 -0.53
C ARG A 152 1.15 -11.66 0.76
N ALA A 153 0.55 -12.24 1.80
CA ALA A 153 1.17 -12.32 3.11
C ALA A 153 2.57 -12.90 2.91
N MET A 154 3.57 -12.02 2.94
CA MET A 154 4.93 -12.38 2.60
C MET A 154 5.40 -13.19 3.80
N HIS A 155 5.97 -14.36 3.52
CA HIS A 155 6.51 -15.22 4.56
C HIS A 155 7.97 -14.87 4.77
N TRP A 156 8.24 -14.21 5.88
CA TRP A 156 9.56 -13.74 6.28
C TRP A 156 10.20 -14.78 7.18
N THR A 157 11.19 -15.50 6.65
CA THR A 157 11.83 -16.61 7.36
C THR A 157 13.19 -16.20 7.90
N VAL A 158 13.48 -16.53 9.15
CA VAL A 158 14.83 -16.52 9.74
C VAL A 158 15.47 -17.86 9.38
N ARG A 159 16.60 -17.84 8.69
CA ARG A 159 17.24 -19.06 8.20
C ARG A 159 18.63 -19.22 8.81
N ALA A 160 19.03 -20.44 9.12
CA ALA A 160 20.37 -20.71 9.64
C ALA A 160 21.48 -20.19 8.72
N GLN A 161 21.26 -20.21 7.40
CA GLN A 161 22.20 -19.70 6.39
C GLN A 161 22.47 -18.18 6.48
N ASP A 162 21.59 -17.41 7.13
CA ASP A 162 21.81 -15.97 7.30
C ASP A 162 22.92 -15.70 8.32
N LEU A 163 23.26 -16.67 9.18
CA LEU A 163 24.25 -16.63 10.26
C LEU A 163 23.92 -15.64 11.38
N THR A 164 23.53 -14.42 11.05
CA THR A 164 23.18 -13.38 12.04
C THR A 164 21.83 -12.75 11.75
N LEU A 165 21.17 -12.28 12.82
CA LEU A 165 19.90 -11.58 12.72
C LEU A 165 19.99 -10.28 11.91
N ARG A 166 21.14 -9.60 11.94
CA ARG A 166 21.41 -8.46 11.03
C ARG A 166 21.28 -8.87 9.57
N ARG A 167 21.90 -9.98 9.19
CA ARG A 167 21.87 -10.48 7.81
C ARG A 167 20.48 -10.94 7.40
N THR A 168 19.73 -11.56 8.31
CA THR A 168 18.31 -11.87 8.10
C THR A 168 17.52 -10.60 7.76
N LEU A 169 17.67 -9.55 8.57
CA LEU A 169 16.94 -8.30 8.37
C LEU A 169 17.37 -7.56 7.10
N MET A 170 18.67 -7.52 6.79
CA MET A 170 19.17 -6.98 5.52
C MET A 170 18.59 -7.71 4.31
N ARG A 171 18.47 -9.04 4.38
CA ARG A 171 17.87 -9.84 3.31
C ARG A 171 16.38 -9.53 3.15
N TRP A 172 15.63 -9.42 4.25
CA TRP A 172 14.21 -9.07 4.19
C TRP A 172 14.02 -7.66 3.62
N ALA A 173 14.83 -6.70 4.08
CA ALA A 173 14.77 -5.32 3.61
C ALA A 173 15.08 -5.23 2.10
N ALA A 174 16.11 -5.93 1.61
CA ALA A 174 16.41 -6.00 0.18
C ALA A 174 15.25 -6.57 -0.65
N GLN A 175 14.50 -7.55 -0.13
CA GLN A 175 13.31 -8.10 -0.79
C GLN A 175 12.13 -7.11 -0.80
N ALA A 176 12.02 -6.27 0.23
CA ALA A 176 10.95 -5.29 0.39
C ALA A 176 11.27 -3.90 -0.22
N GLY A 177 12.50 -3.66 -0.66
CA GLY A 177 12.96 -2.33 -1.09
C GLY A 177 13.30 -1.38 0.06
N TRP A 178 13.59 -1.90 1.25
CA TRP A 178 13.97 -1.14 2.44
C TRP A 178 15.47 -1.15 2.68
N GLN A 179 15.93 -0.19 3.48
CA GLN A 179 17.30 -0.09 3.97
C GLN A 179 17.35 -0.40 5.47
N VAL A 180 18.47 -0.95 5.94
CA VAL A 180 18.69 -1.26 7.36
C VAL A 180 19.87 -0.45 7.90
N SER A 181 19.61 0.38 8.90
CA SER A 181 20.63 0.97 9.77
C SER A 181 20.71 0.13 11.04
N TRP A 182 21.87 -0.47 11.29
CA TRP A 182 22.07 -1.31 12.46
C TRP A 182 23.04 -0.63 13.42
N ASP A 183 22.47 0.06 14.39
CA ASP A 183 23.17 1.02 15.25
C ASP A 183 23.60 0.40 16.58
N ILE A 184 23.47 -0.92 16.73
CA ILE A 184 23.97 -1.65 17.88
C ILE A 184 25.29 -2.37 17.54
N ARG A 185 26.16 -2.50 18.53
CA ARG A 185 27.48 -3.13 18.35
C ARG A 185 27.41 -4.66 18.30
N VAL A 186 26.34 -5.25 18.81
CA VAL A 186 26.18 -6.69 18.92
C VAL A 186 25.48 -7.24 17.68
N ASP A 187 25.96 -8.38 17.20
CA ASP A 187 25.26 -9.22 16.24
C ASP A 187 24.79 -10.50 16.92
N TYR A 188 23.51 -10.83 16.75
CA TYR A 188 22.95 -12.06 17.29
C TYR A 188 23.12 -13.17 16.27
N PRO A 189 23.71 -14.31 16.66
CA PRO A 189 23.70 -15.48 15.80
C PRO A 189 22.27 -16.01 15.66
N VAL A 190 21.95 -16.55 14.49
CA VAL A 190 20.71 -17.32 14.30
C VAL A 190 20.86 -18.64 15.06
N GLN A 191 20.16 -18.75 16.20
CA GLN A 191 20.13 -20.00 16.99
C GLN A 191 18.90 -20.84 16.67
N LEU A 192 17.80 -20.19 16.29
CA LEU A 192 16.51 -20.80 16.01
C LEU A 192 15.97 -20.21 14.71
N GLU A 193 15.44 -21.09 13.85
CA GLU A 193 14.69 -20.67 12.68
C GLU A 193 13.27 -20.27 13.08
N GLY A 194 12.70 -19.33 12.35
CA GLY A 194 11.39 -18.77 12.64
C GLY A 194 10.73 -18.22 11.39
N ALA A 195 9.42 -18.05 11.41
CA ALA A 195 8.66 -17.49 10.31
C ALA A 195 7.68 -16.44 10.82
N PHE A 196 7.59 -15.35 10.07
CA PHE A 196 6.67 -14.24 10.32
C PHE A 196 5.89 -13.96 9.06
N SER A 197 4.68 -13.44 9.22
CA SER A 197 3.76 -13.20 8.11
C SER A 197 3.28 -11.75 8.13
N GLY A 198 2.92 -11.23 6.95
CA GLY A 198 2.39 -9.88 6.77
C GLY A 198 3.24 -9.04 5.84
N SER A 199 3.09 -7.72 5.93
CA SER A 199 4.01 -6.79 5.27
C SER A 199 5.41 -6.87 5.88
N PHE A 200 6.39 -6.22 5.24
CA PHE A 200 7.74 -6.15 5.77
C PHE A 200 7.77 -5.48 7.16
N THR A 201 7.05 -4.37 7.34
CA THR A 201 6.97 -3.65 8.62
C THR A 201 6.33 -4.52 9.70
N ASP A 202 5.23 -5.21 9.40
CA ASP A 202 4.59 -6.16 10.32
C ASP A 202 5.57 -7.24 10.80
N ALA A 203 6.37 -7.78 9.89
CA ALA A 203 7.33 -8.84 10.20
C ALA A 203 8.50 -8.33 11.05
N VAL A 204 8.98 -7.11 10.78
CA VAL A 204 10.04 -6.47 11.57
C VAL A 204 9.57 -6.17 12.99
N GLU A 205 8.33 -5.71 13.17
CA GLU A 205 7.75 -5.49 14.49
C GLU A 205 7.59 -6.80 15.28
N GLN A 206 7.04 -7.85 14.64
CA GLN A 206 6.94 -9.17 15.25
C GLN A 206 8.32 -9.73 15.63
N PHE A 207 9.32 -9.53 14.76
CA PHE A 207 10.70 -9.91 14.99
C PHE A 207 11.31 -9.19 16.21
N ALA A 208 11.14 -7.87 16.32
CA ALA A 208 11.61 -7.09 17.46
C ALA A 208 10.88 -7.51 18.76
N ASN A 209 9.57 -7.72 18.69
CA ASN A 209 8.73 -8.18 19.79
C ASN A 209 9.19 -9.54 20.34
N ALA A 210 9.59 -10.47 19.46
CA ALA A 210 10.13 -11.78 19.85
C ALA A 210 11.44 -11.68 20.64
N LEU A 211 12.23 -10.62 20.41
CA LEU A 211 13.52 -10.38 21.04
C LEU A 211 13.46 -9.46 22.27
N ARG A 212 12.27 -8.97 22.63
CA ARG A 212 12.10 -8.00 23.72
C ARG A 212 12.51 -8.53 25.10
N HIS A 213 12.51 -9.85 25.30
CA HIS A 213 12.95 -10.50 26.55
C HIS A 213 14.36 -11.11 26.46
N SER A 214 15.13 -10.78 25.42
CA SER A 214 16.53 -11.22 25.31
C SER A 214 17.44 -10.40 26.24
N ASP A 215 18.66 -10.88 26.45
CA ASP A 215 19.67 -10.21 27.30
C ASP A 215 20.05 -8.80 26.82
N TYR A 216 19.77 -8.49 25.54
CA TYR A 216 19.98 -7.17 24.96
C TYR A 216 18.77 -6.86 24.08
N PRO A 217 17.71 -6.25 24.63
CA PRO A 217 16.46 -6.08 23.89
C PRO A 217 16.62 -5.10 22.72
N LEU A 218 16.03 -5.46 21.58
CA LEU A 218 16.06 -4.61 20.39
C LEU A 218 14.92 -3.60 20.39
N LEU A 219 15.23 -2.38 19.99
CA LEU A 219 14.27 -1.36 19.58
C LEU A 219 14.37 -1.21 18.06
N VAL A 220 13.24 -1.14 17.38
CA VAL A 220 13.21 -0.89 15.93
C VAL A 220 12.37 0.34 15.63
N CYS A 221 12.94 1.24 14.84
CA CYS A 221 12.27 2.42 14.31
C CYS A 221 12.06 2.26 12.81
N LEU A 222 10.83 2.47 12.36
CA LEU A 222 10.43 2.36 10.96
C LEU A 222 10.16 3.76 10.41
N TYR A 223 10.90 4.12 9.36
CA TYR A 223 10.76 5.39 8.66
C TYR A 223 10.19 5.12 7.26
N GLU A 224 8.87 5.20 7.12
CA GLU A 224 8.19 4.84 5.86
C GLU A 224 8.52 5.81 4.71
N ALA A 225 8.71 7.09 5.02
CA ALA A 225 8.97 8.12 4.01
C ALA A 225 10.24 7.89 3.17
N ASN A 226 11.26 7.24 3.75
CA ASN A 226 12.52 6.91 3.09
C ASN A 226 12.83 5.41 3.13
N GLN A 227 11.88 4.58 3.55
CA GLN A 227 12.00 3.12 3.63
C GLN A 227 13.22 2.65 4.42
N VAL A 228 13.48 3.27 5.58
CA VAL A 228 14.59 2.91 6.47
C VAL A 228 14.07 2.22 7.73
N VAL A 229 14.67 1.07 8.04
CA VAL A 229 14.56 0.41 9.35
C VAL A 229 15.82 0.71 10.13
N ARG A 230 15.67 1.27 11.33
CA ARG A 230 16.78 1.54 12.24
C ARG A 230 16.67 0.64 13.47
N VAL A 231 17.71 -0.18 13.70
CA VAL A 231 17.79 -1.10 14.83
C VAL A 231 18.69 -0.50 15.90
N LEU A 232 18.16 -0.38 17.11
CA LEU A 232 18.76 0.25 18.28
C LEU A 232 18.65 -0.69 19.48
N HIS A 233 19.36 -0.36 20.54
CA HIS A 233 19.19 -1.03 21.82
C HIS A 233 18.05 -0.37 22.60
N TYR A 234 17.19 -1.18 23.20
CA TYR A 234 16.11 -0.69 24.03
C TYR A 234 16.68 0.00 25.27
N GLY A 235 16.33 1.28 25.46
CA GLY A 235 16.82 2.11 26.57
C GLY A 235 17.94 3.08 26.21
N ASP A 236 18.47 3.06 24.98
CA ASP A 236 19.36 4.11 24.50
C ASP A 236 18.58 5.44 24.40
N ARG A 237 19.20 6.56 24.81
CA ARG A 237 18.57 7.91 24.82
C ARG A 237 18.13 8.44 23.44
N LYS A 238 18.40 7.69 22.36
CA LYS A 238 18.00 7.98 20.98
C LYS A 238 16.80 7.10 20.63
N GLN A 239 15.63 7.42 21.17
CA GLN A 239 14.38 6.75 20.80
C GLN A 239 14.03 7.07 19.34
N CYS A 240 12.99 6.45 18.78
CA CYS A 240 12.54 6.75 17.42
C CYS A 240 12.10 8.23 17.34
N ASP A 241 13.02 9.11 16.94
CA ASP A 241 12.70 10.50 16.64
C ASP A 241 11.80 10.47 15.41
N ALA A 242 10.52 10.83 15.60
CA ALA A 242 9.47 10.84 14.60
C ALA A 242 9.61 12.03 13.63
#